data_AF-A0A139NMF3-F1
#
_entry.id   AF-A0A139NMF3-F1
#
_cell.length_a   1.000
_cell.length_b   1.000
_cell.length_c   1.000
_cell.angle_alpha   90.00
_cell.angle_beta   90.00
_cell.angle_gamma   90.00
#
_symmetry.space_group_name_H-M   'P 1'
#
loop_
_entity.id
_entity.type
_entity.pdbx_description
1 polymer ?
#
loop_
_entity_poly.entity_id
_entity_poly.type
_entity_poly.pdbx_seq_one_letter_code
_entity_poly.pdbx_strand_id
1 'polypeptide(L)'
;MEYNLPLNLNEAEAILQGAPFFDCHITQLLRENDISPKQLILLGSLTTLRYEMKHKIGLLALDKNHYFDNTDYELEVEVENPQKGETDFFDFLAEQDIEYRFAKSKIARFAQKLPNS
;
A
#
# COMPACT_ATOMS: atom_id res chain seq x y z
N MET A 1 -7.52 -8.77 5.89
CA MET A 1 -8.61 -8.56 4.91
C MET A 1 -8.54 -7.11 4.46
N GLU A 2 -8.75 -6.84 3.18
CA GLU A 2 -8.75 -5.50 2.61
C GLU A 2 -10.20 -5.05 2.34
N TYR A 3 -10.50 -3.77 2.59
CA TYR A 3 -11.83 -3.19 2.38
C TYR A 3 -11.72 -1.98 1.46
N ASN A 4 -12.48 -1.99 0.37
CA ASN A 4 -12.41 -0.98 -0.69
C ASN A 4 -13.73 -0.21 -0.79
N LEU A 5 -13.64 1.11 -0.96
CA LEU A 5 -14.77 2.01 -1.19
C LEU A 5 -14.44 2.90 -2.39
N PRO A 6 -15.18 2.79 -3.51
CA PRO A 6 -15.00 3.71 -4.62
C PRO A 6 -15.42 5.12 -4.22
N LEU A 7 -14.58 6.11 -4.54
CA LEU A 7 -14.87 7.53 -4.38
C LEU A 7 -14.91 8.19 -5.75
N ASN A 8 -15.82 9.13 -5.94
CA ASN A 8 -15.73 10.05 -7.08
C ASN A 8 -14.71 11.18 -6.79
N LEU A 9 -14.36 11.93 -7.83
CA LEU A 9 -13.35 12.99 -7.73
C LEU A 9 -13.71 14.03 -6.66
N ASN A 10 -14.96 14.48 -6.60
CA ASN A 10 -15.40 15.51 -5.66
C ASN A 10 -15.32 15.01 -4.20
N GLU A 11 -15.69 13.75 -3.95
CA GLU A 11 -15.59 13.13 -2.62
C GLU A 11 -14.14 13.04 -2.17
N ALA A 12 -13.25 12.56 -3.05
CA ALA A 12 -11.82 12.45 -2.77
C ALA A 12 -11.19 13.81 -2.49
N GLU A 13 -11.46 14.82 -3.33
CA GLU A 13 -10.97 16.18 -3.14
C GLU A 13 -11.46 16.80 -1.84
N ALA A 14 -12.75 16.63 -1.51
CA ALA A 14 -13.31 17.14 -0.26
C ALA A 14 -12.61 16.53 0.96
N ILE A 15 -12.40 15.20 0.99
CA ILE A 15 -11.69 14.51 2.07
C ILE A 15 -10.25 15.01 2.18
N LEU A 16 -9.54 15.17 1.05
CA LEU A 16 -8.17 15.68 1.03
C LEU A 16 -8.07 17.13 1.52
N GLN A 17 -9.13 17.93 1.34
CA GLN A 17 -9.25 19.30 1.86
C GLN A 17 -9.71 19.37 3.33
N GLY A 18 -9.92 18.23 3.99
CA GLY A 18 -10.29 18.14 5.40
C GLY A 18 -11.78 18.02 5.68
N ALA A 19 -12.61 17.75 4.67
CA ALA A 19 -14.00 17.37 4.92
C ALA A 19 -14.04 16.05 5.72
N PRO A 20 -15.02 15.89 6.63
CA PRO A 20 -15.17 14.65 7.37
C PRO A 20 -15.52 13.51 6.41
N PHE A 21 -15.00 12.31 6.69
CA PHE A 21 -15.47 11.10 6.03
C PHE A 21 -16.97 10.92 6.27
N PHE A 22 -17.69 10.57 5.20
CA PHE A 22 -19.10 10.21 5.28
C PHE A 22 -19.30 8.83 5.90
N ASP A 23 -20.50 8.59 6.44
CA ASP A 23 -20.85 7.30 7.03
C ASP A 23 -20.91 6.21 5.96
N CYS A 24 -20.01 5.24 6.10
CA CYS A 24 -19.88 4.07 5.23
C CYS A 24 -19.30 2.88 6.01
N HIS A 25 -19.24 1.72 5.37
CA HIS A 25 -18.66 0.50 5.93
C HIS A 25 -17.23 0.69 6.48
N ILE A 26 -16.36 1.45 5.80
CA ILE A 26 -15.00 1.72 6.28
C ILE A 26 -15.04 2.55 7.57
N THR A 27 -15.84 3.62 7.63
CA THR A 27 -15.96 4.41 8.88
C THR A 27 -16.61 3.63 10.02
N GLN A 28 -17.46 2.64 9.72
CA GLN A 28 -18.02 1.72 10.70
C GLN A 28 -16.92 0.82 11.26
N LEU A 29 -16.10 0.19 10.39
CA LEU A 29 -14.95 -0.61 10.81
C LEU A 29 -13.98 0.17 11.69
N LEU A 30 -13.72 1.44 11.36
CA LEU A 30 -12.89 2.31 12.19
C LEU A 30 -13.49 2.46 13.60
N ARG A 31 -14.79 2.74 13.71
CA ARG A 31 -15.48 2.87 15.01
C ARG A 31 -15.48 1.55 15.80
N GLU A 32 -15.65 0.42 15.12
CA GLU A 32 -15.58 -0.92 15.73
C GLU A 32 -14.19 -1.25 16.29
N ASN A 33 -13.15 -0.55 15.81
CA ASN A 33 -11.77 -0.63 16.31
C ASN A 33 -11.39 0.58 17.18
N ASP A 34 -12.37 1.29 17.75
CA ASP A 34 -12.19 2.46 18.62
C ASP A 34 -11.45 3.65 17.97
N ILE A 35 -11.44 3.73 16.64
CA ILE A 35 -10.84 4.83 15.87
C ILE A 35 -11.94 5.79 15.44
N SER A 36 -11.87 7.05 15.89
CA SER A 36 -12.80 8.08 15.43
C SER A 36 -12.42 8.57 14.03
N PRO A 37 -13.32 8.49 13.03
CA PRO A 37 -13.03 9.03 11.69
C PRO A 37 -12.70 10.53 11.70
N LYS A 38 -13.15 11.26 12.73
CA LYS A 38 -12.89 12.70 12.92
C LYS A 38 -11.44 13.00 13.33
N GLN A 39 -10.68 12.01 13.79
CA GLN A 39 -9.28 12.15 14.18
C GLN A 39 -8.32 11.86 13.02
N LEU A 40 -8.84 11.40 11.88
CA LEU A 40 -8.02 11.15 10.70
C LEU A 40 -7.52 12.48 10.13
N ILE A 41 -6.21 12.54 9.89
CA ILE A 41 -5.53 13.66 9.26
C ILE A 41 -4.73 13.17 8.06
N LEU A 42 -4.60 14.00 7.04
CA LEU A 42 -3.75 13.72 5.89
C LEU A 42 -2.28 13.86 6.31
N LEU A 43 -1.54 12.75 6.30
CA LEU A 43 -0.10 12.73 6.63
C LEU A 43 0.78 13.13 5.44
N GLY A 44 0.27 12.95 4.22
CA GLY A 44 0.95 13.28 2.96
C GLY A 44 0.60 12.28 1.86
N SER A 45 1.44 12.20 0.82
CA SER A 45 1.22 11.33 -0.34
C SER A 45 2.48 10.55 -0.71
N LEU A 46 2.26 9.32 -1.20
CA LEU A 46 3.26 8.47 -1.82
C LEU A 46 2.76 8.11 -3.20
N THR A 47 3.57 8.38 -4.22
CA THR A 47 3.26 8.07 -5.61
C THR A 47 4.00 6.81 -6.02
N THR A 48 3.29 5.83 -6.59
CA THR A 48 3.88 4.61 -7.12
C THR A 48 3.69 4.54 -8.63
N LEU A 49 4.79 4.42 -9.37
CA LEU A 49 4.75 3.94 -10.75
C LEU A 49 4.87 2.42 -10.71
N ARG A 50 3.81 1.73 -11.14
CA ARG A 50 3.69 0.27 -11.07
C ARG A 50 3.71 -0.34 -12.47
N TYR A 51 4.55 -1.37 -12.65
CA TYR A 51 4.52 -2.25 -13.82
C TYR A 51 4.04 -3.63 -13.38
N GLU A 52 2.97 -4.13 -14.02
CA GLU A 52 2.39 -5.43 -13.68
C GLU A 52 2.57 -6.45 -14.80
N MET A 53 2.81 -7.69 -14.42
CA MET A 53 2.91 -8.82 -15.35
C MET A 53 2.31 -10.08 -14.72
N LYS A 54 1.42 -10.75 -15.45
CA LYS A 54 0.95 -12.08 -15.07
C LYS A 54 2.09 -13.10 -15.19
N HIS A 55 2.32 -13.85 -14.13
CA HIS A 55 3.36 -14.88 -14.06
C HIS A 55 2.80 -16.19 -13.52
N LYS A 56 3.55 -17.31 -13.65
CA LYS A 56 3.13 -18.63 -13.15
C LYS A 56 2.91 -18.66 -11.62
N ILE A 57 3.51 -17.71 -10.90
CA ILE A 57 3.44 -17.58 -9.43
C ILE A 57 2.19 -16.80 -9.01
N GLY A 58 1.83 -15.76 -9.78
CA GLY A 58 0.84 -14.76 -9.41
C GLY A 58 0.99 -13.51 -10.27
N LEU A 59 0.44 -12.38 -9.80
CA LEU A 59 0.65 -11.08 -10.43
C LEU A 59 1.94 -10.47 -9.88
N LEU A 60 2.98 -10.38 -10.70
CA LEU A 60 4.21 -9.67 -10.34
C LEU A 60 3.99 -8.16 -10.53
N ALA A 61 4.42 -7.37 -9.55
CA ALA A 61 4.41 -5.92 -9.60
C ALA A 61 5.81 -5.37 -9.33
N LEU A 62 6.32 -4.54 -10.23
CA LEU A 62 7.54 -3.75 -10.03
C LEU A 62 7.14 -2.31 -9.76
N ASP A 63 7.43 -1.86 -8.55
CA ASP A 63 7.04 -0.56 -8.04
C ASP A 63 8.24 0.38 -7.94
N LYS A 64 8.10 1.58 -8.50
CA LYS A 64 8.96 2.72 -8.20
C LYS A 64 8.16 3.70 -7.34
N ASN A 65 8.54 3.81 -6.08
CA ASN A 65 7.85 4.65 -5.11
C ASN A 65 8.56 5.99 -4.95
N HIS A 66 7.80 7.07 -4.89
CA HIS A 66 8.30 8.42 -4.67
C HIS A 66 7.50 9.10 -3.56
N TYR A 67 8.20 9.55 -2.51
CA TYR A 67 7.62 10.21 -1.35
C TYR A 67 8.66 11.09 -0.65
N PHE A 68 8.28 12.33 -0.35
CA PHE A 68 9.23 13.38 0.06
C PHE A 68 10.40 13.45 -0.95
N ASP A 69 11.65 13.52 -0.47
CA ASP A 69 12.85 13.47 -1.32
C ASP A 69 13.42 12.05 -1.50
N ASN A 70 12.62 11.00 -1.23
CA ASN A 70 13.07 9.61 -1.34
C ASN A 70 12.45 8.92 -2.56
N THR A 71 13.25 8.05 -3.18
CA THR A 71 12.79 7.10 -4.19
C THR A 71 13.28 5.71 -3.81
N ASP A 72 12.37 4.75 -3.74
CA ASP A 72 12.71 3.34 -3.54
C ASP A 72 12.05 2.44 -4.59
N TYR A 73 12.51 1.20 -4.65
CA TYR A 73 12.05 0.20 -5.62
C TYR A 73 11.66 -1.07 -4.87
N GLU A 74 10.58 -1.70 -5.32
CA GLU A 74 10.03 -2.89 -4.68
C GLU A 74 9.52 -3.85 -5.76
N LEU A 75 9.77 -5.15 -5.54
CA LEU A 75 9.21 -6.23 -6.34
C LEU A 75 8.24 -7.00 -5.44
N GLU A 76 6.97 -7.06 -5.85
CA GLU A 76 5.89 -7.73 -5.13
C GLU A 76 5.30 -8.85 -5.99
N VAL A 77 4.67 -9.83 -5.32
CA VAL A 77 3.83 -10.83 -5.97
C VAL A 77 2.51 -10.97 -5.23
N GLU A 78 1.41 -10.80 -5.96
CA GLU A 78 0.06 -11.05 -5.43
C GLU A 78 -0.35 -12.50 -5.76
N VAL A 79 -0.68 -13.26 -4.72
CA VAL A 79 -0.97 -14.69 -4.78
C VAL A 79 -2.22 -15.04 -3.97
N GLU A 80 -2.94 -16.09 -4.38
CA GLU A 80 -4.10 -16.60 -3.62
C GLU A 80 -3.68 -17.45 -2.41
N ASN A 81 -2.56 -18.17 -2.52
CA ASN A 81 -1.99 -18.99 -1.44
C ASN A 81 -0.66 -18.39 -0.97
N PRO A 82 -0.64 -17.67 0.17
CA PRO A 82 0.57 -17.02 0.67
C PRO A 82 1.75 -17.97 0.93
N GLN A 83 1.49 -19.16 1.46
CA GLN A 83 2.54 -20.12 1.83
C GLN A 83 3.27 -20.67 0.59
N LYS A 84 2.49 -21.04 -0.43
CA LYS A 84 3.05 -21.49 -1.71
C LYS A 84 3.73 -20.31 -2.45
N GLY A 85 3.07 -19.15 -2.46
CA GLY A 85 3.57 -17.97 -3.16
C GLY A 85 4.89 -17.46 -2.58
N GLU A 86 5.10 -17.55 -1.27
CA GLU A 86 6.38 -17.23 -0.64
C GLU A 86 7.51 -18.12 -1.17
N THR A 87 7.30 -19.44 -1.17
CA THR A 87 8.30 -20.40 -1.69
C THR A 87 8.61 -20.14 -3.16
N ASP A 88 7.57 -20.04 -3.98
CA ASP A 88 7.71 -19.78 -5.41
C ASP A 88 8.42 -18.44 -5.70
N PHE A 89 8.17 -17.42 -4.87
CA PHE A 89 8.79 -16.11 -5.01
C PHE A 89 10.29 -16.17 -4.69
N PHE A 90 10.70 -16.85 -3.62
CA PHE A 90 12.12 -17.03 -3.31
C PHE A 90 12.86 -17.79 -4.41
N ASP A 91 12.25 -18.84 -4.98
CA ASP A 91 12.80 -19.57 -6.11
C ASP A 91 12.96 -18.65 -7.33
N PHE A 92 11.97 -17.81 -7.62
CA PHE A 92 12.06 -16.81 -8.69
C PHE A 92 13.19 -15.81 -8.49
N LEU A 93 13.36 -15.29 -7.27
CA LEU A 93 14.46 -14.37 -6.97
C LEU A 93 15.82 -15.03 -7.21
N ALA A 94 15.98 -16.29 -6.76
CA ALA A 94 17.20 -17.07 -6.98
C ALA A 94 17.45 -17.35 -8.48
N GLU A 95 16.41 -17.72 -9.25
CA GLU A 95 16.49 -17.94 -10.69
C GLU A 95 16.91 -16.67 -11.46
N GLN A 96 16.51 -15.48 -10.98
CA GLN A 96 16.81 -14.19 -11.60
C GLN A 96 18.06 -13.50 -11.04
N ASP A 97 18.80 -14.16 -10.13
CA ASP A 97 19.96 -13.58 -9.43
C ASP A 97 19.63 -12.26 -8.69
N ILE A 98 18.44 -12.21 -8.09
CA ILE A 98 17.97 -11.08 -7.29
C ILE A 98 18.16 -11.41 -5.81
N GLU A 99 18.99 -10.62 -5.12
CA GLU A 99 19.16 -10.74 -3.68
C GLU A 99 17.86 -10.33 -2.96
N TYR A 100 17.30 -11.24 -2.16
CA TYR A 100 16.17 -10.90 -1.30
C TYR A 100 16.59 -9.91 -0.21
N ARG A 101 15.80 -8.84 -0.07
CA ARG A 101 15.92 -7.88 1.03
C ARG A 101 14.54 -7.65 1.63
N PHE A 102 14.41 -7.86 2.94
CA PHE A 102 13.16 -7.59 3.62
C PHE A 102 12.76 -6.13 3.46
N ALA A 103 11.56 -5.90 2.91
CA ALA A 103 10.98 -4.58 2.75
C ALA A 103 9.86 -4.38 3.78
N LYS A 104 10.00 -3.37 4.65
CA LYS A 104 8.86 -2.87 5.46
C LYS A 104 7.79 -2.32 4.53
N SER A 105 6.51 -2.36 4.87
CA SER A 105 5.43 -1.83 4.02
C SER A 105 5.65 -0.38 3.58
N LYS A 106 5.12 0.00 2.41
CA LYS A 106 5.18 1.38 1.88
C LYS A 106 4.76 2.43 2.91
N ILE A 107 3.67 2.18 3.64
CA ILE A 107 3.18 3.06 4.72
C ILE A 107 4.20 3.16 5.86
N ALA A 108 4.83 2.05 6.27
CA ALA A 108 5.85 2.08 7.32
C ALA A 108 7.14 2.79 6.88
N ARG A 109 7.54 2.68 5.60
CA ARG A 109 8.68 3.42 5.03
C ARG A 109 8.36 4.92 4.93
N PHE A 110 7.16 5.26 4.47
CA PHE A 110 6.65 6.63 4.43
C PHE A 110 6.63 7.26 5.82
N ALA A 111 6.07 6.56 6.82
CA ALA A 111 5.95 7.05 8.19
C ALA A 111 7.31 7.37 8.81
N GLN A 112 8.36 6.58 8.55
CA GLN A 112 9.73 6.85 9.03
C GLN A 112 10.34 8.17 8.51
N LYS A 113 9.72 8.80 7.51
CA LYS A 113 10.17 10.05 6.92
C LYS A 113 9.31 11.26 7.30
N LEU A 114 8.24 11.07 8.09
CA LEU A 114 7.42 12.19 8.53
C LEU A 114 8.22 13.09 9.49
N PRO A 115 8.15 14.42 9.35
CA PRO A 115 8.73 15.33 10.31
C PRO A 115 8.04 15.09 11.66
N ASN A 116 8.81 14.73 12.70
CA ASN A 116 8.38 14.30 14.05
C ASN A 116 8.20 12.78 14.30
N SER A 117 8.79 11.92 13.46
CA SER A 117 8.84 10.45 13.69
C SER A 117 10.07 10.02 14.48
#